data_AF-A0A914H5W6-F1
#
_entry.id   AF-A0A914H5W6-F1
#
_cell.length_a   1.000
_cell.length_b   1.000
_cell.length_c   1.000
_cell.angle_alpha   90.00
_cell.angle_beta   90.00
_cell.angle_gamma   90.00
#
_symmetry.space_group_name_H-M   'P 1'
#
loop_
_entity.id
_entity.type
_entity.pdbx_description
1 polymer ?
#
loop_
_entity_poly.entity_id
_entity_poly.type
_entity_poly.pdbx_seq_one_letter_code
_entity_poly.pdbx_strand_id
1 'polypeptide(L)'
;MSKYSNDEHLEKEEYRGQEADLSTAHEKLQKELSPLENDATTFKQLEIFNKKGGKFDEQMLRELHKIALGAGTNIYGGIFRGESGENPGGTIRVGDHIAPTNGQVPSLLKKFINWLNEEEQKIGNGEGMGLQNLAGEAHVRFSLLHPYGNGNGRACRALVNLLMLRHGRTQFVIPEEFRQQYNLYLGKTDQTDFLKLMARCVQNYTGRKRRDRDREKRLRERTRFRV
;
A
#
# COMPACT_ATOMS: atom_id res chain seq x y z
N MET A 1 -32.11 48.00 8.44
CA MET A 1 -30.93 47.28 8.96
C MET A 1 -31.11 45.80 8.68
N SER A 2 -30.59 45.32 7.55
CA SER A 2 -30.55 43.89 7.23
C SER A 2 -29.36 43.26 7.97
N LYS A 3 -29.64 42.33 8.90
CA LYS A 3 -28.63 41.55 9.64
C LYS A 3 -28.62 40.08 9.20
N TYR A 4 -28.97 39.80 7.95
CA TYR A 4 -28.90 38.45 7.38
C TYR A 4 -28.21 38.53 6.02
N SER A 5 -26.88 38.49 6.01
CA SER A 5 -26.12 38.28 4.77
C SER A 5 -24.67 37.81 4.95
N ASN A 6 -24.16 37.68 6.18
CA ASN A 6 -22.75 37.32 6.40
C ASN A 6 -22.49 35.83 6.68
N ASP A 7 -23.49 35.06 7.16
CA ASP A 7 -23.26 33.65 7.55
C ASP A 7 -23.22 32.69 6.35
N GLU A 8 -24.05 32.89 5.32
CA GLU A 8 -24.03 32.03 4.11
C GLU A 8 -22.74 32.15 3.29
N HIS A 9 -22.05 33.30 3.38
CA HIS A 9 -20.78 33.51 2.69
C HIS A 9 -19.62 32.81 3.41
N LEU A 10 -19.66 32.73 4.74
CA LEU A 10 -18.66 32.03 5.56
C LEU A 10 -18.78 30.50 5.42
N GLU A 11 -19.98 29.94 5.42
CA GLU A 11 -20.18 28.49 5.20
C GLU A 11 -19.74 28.03 3.81
N LYS A 12 -20.01 28.83 2.77
CA LYS A 12 -19.57 28.49 1.39
C LYS A 12 -18.06 28.58 1.21
N GLU A 13 -17.37 29.48 1.92
CA GLU A 13 -15.90 29.54 1.88
C GLU A 13 -15.25 28.42 2.70
N GLU A 14 -15.85 28.03 3.83
CA GLU A 14 -15.39 26.90 4.65
C GLU A 14 -15.58 25.56 3.91
N TYR A 15 -16.70 25.39 3.19
CA TYR A 15 -16.96 24.21 2.35
C TYR A 15 -16.02 24.15 1.12
N ARG A 16 -15.75 25.30 0.48
CA ARG A 16 -14.81 25.39 -0.65
C ARG A 16 -13.36 25.15 -0.21
N GLY A 17 -13.01 25.51 1.03
CA GLY A 17 -11.74 25.17 1.68
C GLY A 17 -11.58 23.67 1.95
N GLN A 18 -12.65 22.99 2.38
CA GLN A 18 -12.65 21.54 2.60
C GLN A 18 -12.58 20.72 1.30
N GLU A 19 -13.25 21.14 0.23
CA GLU A 19 -13.14 20.49 -1.09
C GLU A 19 -11.74 20.68 -1.72
N ALA A 20 -11.14 21.87 -1.58
CA ALA A 20 -9.78 22.12 -2.05
C ALA A 20 -8.73 21.29 -1.29
N ASP A 21 -8.92 21.07 0.02
CA ASP A 21 -8.04 20.24 0.84
C ASP A 21 -8.16 18.74 0.49
N LEU A 22 -9.38 18.25 0.24
CA LEU A 22 -9.63 16.86 -0.19
C LEU A 22 -9.09 16.58 -1.60
N SER A 23 -9.22 17.53 -2.53
CA SER A 23 -8.62 17.46 -3.87
C SER A 23 -7.09 17.40 -3.81
N THR A 24 -6.48 18.19 -2.93
CA THR A 24 -5.02 18.25 -2.75
C THR A 24 -4.48 16.99 -2.04
N ALA A 25 -5.24 16.41 -1.11
CA ALA A 25 -4.90 15.17 -0.44
C ALA A 25 -4.97 13.95 -1.38
N HIS A 26 -5.98 13.89 -2.26
CA HIS A 26 -6.12 12.84 -3.26
C HIS A 26 -5.03 12.93 -4.35
N GLU A 27 -4.66 14.15 -4.78
CA GLU A 27 -3.51 14.35 -5.69
C GLU A 27 -2.16 14.01 -5.05
N LYS A 28 -1.94 14.33 -3.76
CA LYS A 28 -0.70 14.00 -3.02
C LYS A 28 -0.56 12.51 -2.71
N LEU A 29 -1.66 11.78 -2.52
CA LEU A 29 -1.64 10.33 -2.26
C LEU A 29 -1.17 9.50 -3.46
N GLN A 30 -1.15 10.07 -4.67
CA GLN A 30 -1.07 9.32 -5.93
C GLN A 30 0.10 9.73 -6.85
N LYS A 31 0.65 10.94 -6.72
CA LYS A 31 1.70 11.46 -7.63
C LYS A 31 3.12 11.00 -7.33
N GLU A 32 3.43 10.48 -6.14
CA GLU A 32 4.73 9.85 -5.91
C GLU A 32 4.69 8.38 -6.33
N LEU A 33 5.13 8.15 -7.57
CA LEU A 33 5.70 6.88 -8.03
C LEU A 33 6.42 6.19 -6.87
N SER A 34 5.93 5.01 -6.48
CA SER A 34 6.49 4.30 -5.33
C SER A 34 7.99 4.08 -5.57
N PRO A 35 8.90 4.40 -4.62
CA PRO A 35 10.31 4.03 -4.74
C PRO A 35 10.45 2.52 -4.99
N LEU A 36 9.57 1.70 -4.39
CA LEU A 36 9.51 0.27 -4.69
C LEU A 36 9.24 -0.08 -6.16
N GLU A 37 8.59 0.78 -6.94
CA GLU A 37 8.29 0.53 -8.35
C GLU A 37 9.36 1.10 -9.30
N ASN A 38 10.10 2.12 -8.87
CA ASN A 38 10.99 2.90 -9.76
C ASN A 38 12.45 2.99 -9.27
N ASP A 39 12.73 2.51 -8.07
CA ASP A 39 14.07 2.40 -7.50
C ASP A 39 14.40 0.93 -7.18
N ALA A 40 15.26 0.35 -8.02
CA ALA A 40 15.76 -1.01 -7.84
C ALA A 40 16.49 -1.21 -6.50
N THR A 41 17.06 -0.13 -5.93
CA THR A 41 17.74 -0.16 -4.63
C THR A 41 16.75 -0.42 -3.51
N THR A 42 15.61 0.29 -3.50
CA THR A 42 14.54 0.08 -2.53
C THR A 42 13.98 -1.34 -2.59
N PHE A 43 13.74 -1.89 -3.78
CA PHE A 43 13.28 -3.28 -3.89
C PHE A 43 14.33 -4.29 -3.41
N LYS A 44 15.62 -4.08 -3.72
CA LYS A 44 16.71 -4.93 -3.22
C LYS A 44 16.81 -4.91 -1.69
N GLN A 45 16.55 -3.77 -1.05
CA GLN A 45 16.47 -3.70 0.41
C GLN A 45 15.32 -4.53 0.97
N LEU A 46 14.17 -4.54 0.29
CA LEU A 46 13.06 -5.40 0.65
C LEU A 46 13.42 -6.89 0.51
N GLU A 47 14.16 -7.27 -0.54
CA GLU A 47 14.67 -8.64 -0.69
C GLU A 47 15.64 -9.03 0.43
N ILE A 48 16.54 -8.13 0.84
CA ILE A 48 17.45 -8.34 1.97
C ILE A 48 16.65 -8.47 3.28
N PHE A 49 15.66 -7.61 3.47
CA PHE A 49 14.78 -7.64 4.64
C PHE A 49 14.00 -8.96 4.72
N ASN A 50 13.45 -9.43 3.61
CA ASN A 50 12.72 -10.69 3.53
C ASN A 50 13.56 -11.91 3.99
N LYS A 51 14.88 -11.90 3.76
CA LYS A 51 15.77 -12.98 4.21
C LYS A 51 15.85 -13.14 5.73
N LYS A 52 15.47 -12.13 6.52
CA LYS A 52 15.41 -12.23 7.98
C LYS A 52 14.31 -13.19 8.43
N GLY A 53 13.27 -13.40 7.62
CA GLY A 53 12.12 -14.24 7.97
C GLY A 53 11.36 -13.73 9.19
N GLY A 54 10.53 -14.59 9.79
CA GLY A 54 9.71 -14.26 10.96
C GLY A 54 8.24 -14.02 10.62
N LYS A 55 7.41 -13.92 11.67
CA LYS A 55 6.00 -13.53 11.56
C LYS A 55 5.90 -12.01 11.41
N PHE A 56 4.82 -11.53 10.81
CA PHE A 56 4.52 -10.10 10.84
C PHE A 56 4.37 -9.63 12.28
N ASP A 57 5.03 -8.53 12.63
CA ASP A 57 4.90 -7.81 13.88
C ASP A 57 4.96 -6.30 13.63
N GLU A 58 4.77 -5.50 14.67
CA GLU A 58 4.83 -4.03 14.54
C GLU A 58 6.19 -3.56 14.06
N GLN A 59 7.28 -4.18 14.51
CA GLN A 59 8.64 -3.81 14.10
C GLN A 59 8.83 -4.01 12.60
N MET A 60 8.34 -5.11 12.04
CA MET A 60 8.35 -5.36 10.61
C MET A 60 7.59 -4.28 9.85
N LEU A 61 6.41 -3.87 10.32
CA LEU A 61 5.65 -2.80 9.66
C LEU A 61 6.42 -1.47 9.68
N ARG A 62 7.09 -1.15 10.80
CA ARG A 62 7.93 0.05 10.90
C ARG A 62 9.10 0.02 9.92
N GLU A 63 9.80 -1.12 9.83
CA GLU A 63 10.91 -1.29 8.88
C GLU A 63 10.42 -1.26 7.42
N LEU A 64 9.27 -1.87 7.12
CA LEU A 64 8.65 -1.76 5.81
C LEU A 64 8.34 -0.31 5.44
N HIS A 65 7.83 0.49 6.37
CA HIS A 65 7.59 1.90 6.12
C HIS A 65 8.89 2.66 5.84
N LYS A 66 9.96 2.40 6.60
CA LYS A 66 11.29 3.00 6.34
C LYS A 66 11.82 2.67 4.95
N ILE A 67 11.70 1.41 4.53
CA ILE A 67 12.06 0.96 3.18
C ILE A 67 11.19 1.70 2.15
N ALA A 68 9.88 1.73 2.36
CA ALA A 68 8.92 2.35 1.45
C ALA A 68 9.16 3.85 1.21
N LEU A 69 9.74 4.55 2.20
CA LEU A 69 10.12 5.96 2.10
C LEU A 69 11.51 6.21 1.49
N GLY A 70 12.21 5.17 1.02
CA GLY A 70 13.53 5.30 0.40
C GLY A 70 14.68 5.15 1.40
N ALA A 71 14.76 3.99 2.06
CA ALA A 71 15.94 3.53 2.80
C ALA A 71 16.30 4.26 4.11
N GLY A 72 15.34 4.91 4.78
CA GLY A 72 15.56 5.39 6.15
C GLY A 72 16.27 6.75 6.29
N THR A 73 16.39 7.54 5.24
CA THR A 73 16.75 8.97 5.35
C THR A 73 15.57 9.84 5.81
N ASN A 74 14.35 9.30 5.70
CA ASN A 74 13.14 10.00 6.11
C ASN A 74 12.94 9.86 7.62
N ILE A 75 12.99 11.00 8.33
CA ILE A 75 12.81 11.10 9.78
C ILE A 75 11.44 10.58 10.27
N TYR A 76 10.45 10.49 9.37
CA TYR A 76 9.12 9.95 9.64
C TYR A 76 9.02 8.42 9.43
N GLY A 77 10.12 7.79 9.02
CA GLY A 77 10.19 6.36 8.71
C GLY A 77 9.89 5.49 9.94
N GLY A 78 8.86 4.67 9.83
CA GLY A 78 8.48 3.69 10.85
C GLY A 78 7.86 4.27 12.14
N ILE A 79 7.39 5.52 12.12
CA ILE A 79 6.68 6.13 13.25
C ILE A 79 5.17 6.06 13.01
N PHE A 80 4.42 5.38 13.88
CA PHE A 80 2.96 5.40 13.78
C PHE A 80 2.41 6.77 14.20
N ARG A 81 1.33 7.22 13.57
CA ARG A 81 0.70 8.50 13.92
C ARG A 81 0.23 8.48 15.38
N GLY A 82 0.46 9.60 16.07
CA GLY A 82 0.20 9.72 17.51
C GLY A 82 1.37 9.35 18.42
N GLU A 83 2.45 8.73 17.92
CA GLU A 83 3.64 8.41 18.74
C GLU A 83 4.65 9.56 18.82
N SER A 84 4.79 10.37 17.77
CA SER A 84 5.73 11.49 17.69
C SER A 84 5.14 12.85 18.11
N GLY A 85 3.95 12.86 18.71
CA GLY A 85 3.23 14.10 19.02
C GLY A 85 2.62 14.80 17.80
N GLU A 86 2.95 14.36 16.58
CA GLU A 86 2.21 14.69 15.36
C GLU A 86 0.88 13.94 15.37
N ASN A 87 -0.07 14.52 16.09
CA ASN A 87 -1.47 14.27 15.83
C ASN A 87 -1.82 15.12 14.60
N PRO A 88 -2.12 14.55 13.43
CA PRO A 88 -3.00 15.26 12.51
C PRO A 88 -4.28 15.51 13.31
N GLY A 89 -4.42 16.70 13.86
CA GLY A 89 -5.67 17.13 14.49
C GLY A 89 -6.72 17.08 13.40
N GLY A 90 -7.66 16.14 13.49
CA GLY A 90 -8.73 16.03 12.51
C GLY A 90 -9.06 14.60 12.08
N THR A 91 -10.14 14.52 11.31
CA THR A 91 -10.63 13.28 10.71
C THR A 91 -9.81 12.96 9.48
N ILE A 92 -9.10 11.82 9.47
CA ILE A 92 -8.38 11.36 8.27
C ILE A 92 -9.34 10.61 7.36
N ARG A 93 -9.47 11.05 6.11
CA ARG A 93 -10.25 10.38 5.07
C ARG A 93 -9.37 9.61 4.10
N VAL A 94 -9.77 8.38 3.81
CA VAL A 94 -9.18 7.50 2.79
C VAL A 94 -10.28 7.26 1.76
N GLY A 95 -10.40 8.18 0.80
CA GLY A 95 -11.58 8.27 -0.07
C GLY A 95 -12.84 8.49 0.76
N ASP A 96 -13.85 7.64 0.56
CA ASP A 96 -15.13 7.67 1.26
C ASP A 96 -15.04 7.15 2.71
N HIS A 97 -13.91 6.54 3.10
CA HIS A 97 -13.72 5.96 4.42
C HIS A 97 -13.10 6.96 5.41
N ILE A 98 -13.59 6.95 6.66
CA ILE A 98 -12.96 7.65 7.78
C ILE A 98 -12.05 6.67 8.52
N ALA A 99 -10.75 6.95 8.51
CA ALA A 99 -9.77 6.11 9.20
C ALA A 99 -9.95 6.20 10.74
N PRO A 100 -9.51 5.17 11.50
CA PRO A 100 -9.57 5.19 12.96
C PRO A 100 -8.85 6.40 13.57
N THR A 101 -9.22 6.76 14.80
CA THR A 101 -8.49 7.78 15.57
C THR A 101 -7.11 7.28 15.99
N ASN A 102 -6.18 8.19 16.29
CA ASN A 102 -4.80 7.83 16.68
C ASN A 102 -4.78 6.87 17.90
N GLY A 103 -5.68 7.04 18.87
CA GLY A 103 -5.79 6.14 20.02
C GLY A 103 -6.29 4.72 19.68
N GLN A 104 -7.04 4.56 18.58
CA GLN A 104 -7.54 3.26 18.13
C GLN A 104 -6.51 2.48 17.30
N VAL A 105 -5.66 3.19 16.56
CA VAL A 105 -4.69 2.60 15.61
C VAL A 105 -3.86 1.46 16.23
N PRO A 106 -3.21 1.60 17.41
CA PRO A 106 -2.38 0.52 17.96
C PRO A 106 -3.15 -0.79 18.15
N SER A 107 -4.36 -0.71 18.72
CA SER A 107 -5.19 -1.89 18.98
C SER A 107 -5.68 -2.56 17.69
N LEU A 108 -6.05 -1.77 16.68
CA LEU A 108 -6.53 -2.27 15.41
C LEU A 108 -5.39 -2.82 14.55
N LEU A 109 -4.20 -2.24 14.65
CA LEU A 109 -3.00 -2.73 13.98
C LEU A 109 -2.60 -4.11 14.51
N LYS A 110 -2.66 -4.30 15.83
CA LYS A 110 -2.45 -5.63 16.44
C LYS A 110 -3.43 -6.67 15.92
N LYS A 111 -4.72 -6.31 15.81
CA LYS A 111 -5.75 -7.20 15.22
C LYS A 111 -5.45 -7.53 13.76
N PHE A 112 -5.03 -6.53 12.99
CA PHE A 112 -4.62 -6.70 11.60
C PHE A 112 -3.41 -7.63 11.44
N ILE A 113 -2.38 -7.45 12.27
CA ILE A 113 -1.17 -8.30 12.26
C ILE A 113 -1.53 -9.76 12.57
N ASN A 114 -2.36 -9.99 13.58
CA ASN A 114 -2.80 -11.35 13.94
C ASN A 114 -3.54 -12.00 12.77
N TRP A 115 -4.52 -11.29 12.21
CA TRP A 115 -5.28 -11.75 11.04
C TRP A 115 -4.36 -12.06 9.85
N LEU A 116 -3.39 -11.19 9.54
CA LEU A 116 -2.48 -11.38 8.42
C LEU A 116 -1.61 -12.63 8.58
N ASN A 117 -1.07 -12.86 9.78
CA ASN A 117 -0.28 -14.05 10.07
C ASN A 117 -1.13 -15.35 9.99
N GLU A 118 -2.37 -15.32 10.48
CA GLU A 118 -3.28 -16.46 10.40
C GLU A 118 -3.63 -16.81 8.94
N GLU A 119 -3.99 -15.82 8.13
CA GLU A 119 -4.32 -16.06 6.72
C GLU A 119 -3.10 -16.46 5.87
N GLU A 120 -1.93 -15.87 6.12
CA GLU A 120 -0.68 -16.28 5.44
C GLU A 120 -0.33 -17.73 5.76
N GLN A 121 -0.53 -18.18 7.01
CA GLN A 121 -0.31 -19.57 7.39
C GLN A 121 -1.27 -20.52 6.67
N LYS A 122 -2.55 -20.16 6.52
CA LYS A 122 -3.54 -20.98 5.80
C LYS A 122 -3.18 -21.16 4.32
N ILE A 123 -2.54 -20.19 3.68
CA ILE A 123 -2.03 -20.35 2.30
C ILE A 123 -1.00 -21.48 2.24
N GLY A 124 -0.07 -21.54 3.20
CA GLY A 124 0.95 -22.58 3.26
C GLY A 124 0.37 -23.99 3.37
N ASN A 125 -0.79 -24.11 4.01
CA ASN A 125 -1.50 -25.38 4.21
C ASN A 125 -2.51 -25.70 3.10
N GLY A 126 -2.76 -24.78 2.16
CA GLY A 126 -3.78 -24.94 1.12
C GLY A 126 -5.22 -24.76 1.59
N GLU A 127 -5.43 -24.17 2.77
CA GLU A 127 -6.73 -24.07 3.47
C GLU A 127 -7.26 -22.62 3.57
N GLY A 128 -6.59 -21.68 2.90
CA GLY A 128 -6.88 -20.24 2.99
C GLY A 128 -7.33 -19.60 1.69
N MET A 129 -7.63 -18.30 1.74
CA MET A 129 -7.79 -17.52 0.52
C MET A 129 -6.49 -17.54 -0.28
N GLY A 130 -6.59 -17.62 -1.62
CA GLY A 130 -5.39 -17.60 -2.47
C GLY A 130 -4.54 -16.35 -2.25
N LEU A 131 -3.23 -16.45 -2.50
CA LEU A 131 -2.24 -15.37 -2.32
C LEU A 131 -2.67 -14.04 -2.96
N GLN A 132 -3.36 -14.09 -4.09
CA GLN A 132 -3.90 -12.92 -4.79
C GLN A 132 -4.95 -12.18 -3.95
N ASN A 133 -5.86 -12.94 -3.33
CA ASN A 133 -6.92 -12.38 -2.50
C ASN A 133 -6.35 -11.86 -1.19
N LEU A 134 -5.41 -12.59 -0.57
CA LEU A 134 -4.74 -12.12 0.65
C LEU A 134 -3.99 -10.81 0.39
N ALA A 135 -3.29 -10.69 -0.74
CA ALA A 135 -2.59 -9.47 -1.11
C ALA A 135 -3.54 -8.26 -1.25
N GLY A 136 -4.67 -8.45 -1.92
CA GLY A 136 -5.69 -7.41 -2.05
C GLY A 136 -6.29 -7.02 -0.69
N GLU A 137 -6.68 -8.01 0.10
CA GLU A 137 -7.33 -7.81 1.39
C GLU A 137 -6.38 -7.15 2.41
N ALA A 138 -5.11 -7.59 2.45
CA ALA A 138 -4.08 -7.00 3.30
C ALA A 138 -3.84 -5.54 2.92
N HIS A 139 -3.80 -5.22 1.62
CA HIS A 139 -3.66 -3.86 1.14
C HIS A 139 -4.83 -2.97 1.59
N VAL A 140 -6.07 -3.41 1.35
CA VAL A 140 -7.27 -2.65 1.74
C VAL A 140 -7.30 -2.41 3.23
N ARG A 141 -7.23 -3.47 4.03
CA ARG A 141 -7.31 -3.38 5.49
C ARG A 141 -6.24 -2.44 6.06
N PHE A 142 -5.00 -2.56 5.58
CA PHE A 142 -3.92 -1.69 6.03
C PHE A 142 -4.13 -0.22 5.62
N SER A 143 -4.60 0.01 4.40
CA SER A 143 -4.90 1.36 3.90
C SER A 143 -6.01 2.05 4.71
N LEU A 144 -7.04 1.31 5.13
CA LEU A 144 -8.14 1.81 5.94
C LEU A 144 -7.71 2.15 7.38
N LEU A 145 -6.75 1.41 7.95
CA LEU A 145 -6.15 1.77 9.25
C LEU A 145 -5.37 3.09 9.18
N HIS A 146 -4.72 3.34 8.05
CA HIS A 146 -3.90 4.51 7.78
C HIS A 146 -2.92 4.84 8.92
N PRO A 147 -2.02 3.91 9.32
CA PRO A 147 -1.32 3.99 10.60
C PRO A 147 -0.17 5.02 10.65
N TYR A 148 0.22 5.63 9.53
CA TYR A 148 1.32 6.60 9.46
C TYR A 148 0.82 8.01 9.14
N GLY A 149 1.62 9.04 9.48
CA GLY A 149 1.32 10.43 9.08
C GLY A 149 1.51 10.70 7.58
N ASN A 150 2.42 9.96 6.93
CA ASN A 150 2.61 10.00 5.49
C ASN A 150 2.99 8.60 4.96
N GLY A 151 3.05 8.44 3.64
CA GLY A 151 3.61 7.22 3.05
C GLY A 151 2.74 5.96 3.13
N ASN A 152 1.49 6.03 3.61
CA ASN A 152 0.60 4.87 3.75
C ASN A 152 0.44 4.06 2.46
N GLY A 153 0.23 4.69 1.30
CA GLY A 153 0.14 3.98 0.02
C GLY A 153 1.44 3.24 -0.36
N ARG A 154 2.60 3.84 -0.07
CA ARG A 154 3.92 3.20 -0.31
C ARG A 154 4.11 2.01 0.65
N ALA A 155 3.73 2.16 1.91
CA ALA A 155 3.77 1.08 2.90
C ALA A 155 2.81 -0.08 2.54
N CYS A 156 1.60 0.21 2.02
CA CYS A 156 0.67 -0.82 1.53
C CYS A 156 1.32 -1.65 0.42
N ARG A 157 1.95 -1.00 -0.57
CA ARG A 157 2.66 -1.68 -1.66
C ARG A 157 3.90 -2.44 -1.16
N ALA A 158 4.60 -1.93 -0.16
CA ALA A 158 5.73 -2.61 0.49
C ALA A 158 5.27 -3.91 1.16
N LEU A 159 4.16 -3.85 1.89
CA LEU A 159 3.55 -4.99 2.55
C LEU A 159 3.14 -6.08 1.54
N VAL A 160 2.45 -5.70 0.47
CA VAL A 160 2.07 -6.63 -0.61
C VAL A 160 3.31 -7.24 -1.27
N ASN A 161 4.34 -6.44 -1.52
CA ASN A 161 5.59 -6.94 -2.09
C ASN A 161 6.31 -7.92 -1.15
N LEU A 162 6.34 -7.65 0.15
CA LEU A 162 6.91 -8.60 1.12
C LEU A 162 6.14 -9.92 1.10
N LEU A 163 4.81 -9.87 1.12
CA LEU A 163 3.97 -11.07 1.02
C LEU A 163 4.26 -11.86 -0.27
N MET A 164 4.40 -11.17 -1.41
CA MET A 164 4.80 -11.82 -2.67
C MET A 164 6.16 -12.51 -2.56
N LEU A 165 7.17 -11.80 -2.03
CA LEU A 165 8.53 -12.32 -1.87
C LEU A 165 8.58 -13.55 -0.94
N ARG A 166 7.83 -13.55 0.16
CA ARG A 166 7.73 -14.69 1.10
C ARG A 166 7.19 -15.94 0.43
N HIS A 167 6.33 -15.79 -0.57
CA HIS A 167 5.77 -16.90 -1.35
C HIS A 167 6.50 -17.16 -2.68
N GLY A 168 7.76 -16.74 -2.80
CA GLY A 168 8.59 -16.98 -3.99
C GLY A 168 8.07 -16.30 -5.25
N ARG A 169 7.21 -15.30 -5.10
CA ARG A 169 6.73 -14.46 -6.20
C ARG A 169 7.68 -13.29 -6.40
N THR A 170 7.57 -12.72 -7.58
CA THR A 170 8.37 -11.57 -8.00
C THR A 170 7.70 -10.29 -7.54
N GLN A 171 8.42 -9.18 -7.65
CA GLN A 171 7.92 -7.83 -7.37
C GLN A 171 6.48 -7.62 -7.88
N PHE A 172 5.62 -7.13 -7.00
CA PHE A 172 4.31 -6.61 -7.33
C PHE A 172 4.45 -5.15 -7.74
N VAL A 173 3.91 -4.82 -8.92
CA VAL A 173 3.83 -3.46 -9.46
C VAL A 173 2.41 -3.23 -9.93
N ILE A 174 1.85 -2.06 -9.64
CA ILE A 174 0.59 -1.63 -10.24
C ILE A 174 0.92 -1.06 -11.63
N PRO A 175 0.46 -1.71 -12.72
CA PRO A 175 0.72 -1.23 -14.07
C PRO A 175 0.20 0.20 -14.26
N GLU A 176 0.89 1.00 -15.06
CA GLU A 176 0.54 2.40 -15.29
C GLU A 176 -0.88 2.54 -15.83
N GLU A 177 -1.29 1.64 -16.73
CA GLU A 177 -2.64 1.55 -17.28
C GLU A 177 -3.75 1.33 -16.22
N PHE A 178 -3.38 0.83 -15.04
CA PHE A 178 -4.31 0.55 -13.95
C PHE A 178 -4.25 1.56 -12.80
N ARG A 179 -3.33 2.55 -12.83
CA ARG A 179 -3.18 3.52 -11.74
C ARG A 179 -4.46 4.31 -11.47
N GLN A 180 -5.12 4.81 -12.52
CA GLN A 180 -6.37 5.54 -12.37
C GLN A 180 -7.47 4.68 -11.73
N GLN A 181 -7.60 3.42 -12.14
CA GLN A 181 -8.57 2.48 -11.57
C GLN A 181 -8.24 2.12 -10.12
N TYR A 182 -6.96 1.88 -9.82
CA TYR A 182 -6.50 1.61 -8.46
C TYR A 182 -6.87 2.73 -7.51
N ASN A 183 -6.58 3.97 -7.91
CA ASN A 183 -6.89 5.17 -7.15
C ASN A 183 -8.39 5.36 -6.94
N LEU A 184 -9.17 5.20 -8.01
CA LEU A 184 -10.64 5.29 -7.96
C LEU A 184 -11.24 4.24 -7.02
N TYR A 185 -10.82 2.97 -7.13
CA TYR A 185 -11.41 1.88 -6.36
C TYR A 185 -10.97 1.90 -4.90
N LEU A 186 -9.72 2.28 -4.62
CA LEU A 186 -9.24 2.40 -3.25
C LEU A 186 -10.05 3.43 -2.45
N GLY A 187 -10.54 4.47 -3.13
CA GLY A 187 -11.35 5.51 -2.53
C GLY A 187 -12.81 5.12 -2.23
N LYS A 188 -13.28 3.96 -2.67
CA LYS A 188 -14.69 3.56 -2.48
C LYS A 188 -14.91 2.79 -1.18
N THR A 189 -16.11 2.86 -0.62
CA THR A 189 -16.48 1.98 0.50
C THR A 189 -16.58 0.51 0.07
N ASP A 190 -17.14 0.25 -1.11
CA ASP A 190 -17.13 -1.10 -1.71
C ASP A 190 -15.79 -1.39 -2.38
N GLN A 191 -15.07 -2.37 -1.82
CA GLN A 191 -13.73 -2.75 -2.23
C GLN A 191 -13.72 -3.93 -3.23
N THR A 192 -14.90 -4.40 -3.67
CA THR A 192 -15.01 -5.56 -4.57
C THR A 192 -14.21 -5.38 -5.87
N ASP A 193 -14.30 -4.22 -6.51
CA ASP A 193 -13.57 -3.94 -7.75
C ASP A 193 -12.09 -3.70 -7.51
N PHE A 194 -11.73 -3.15 -6.34
CA PHE A 194 -10.33 -3.03 -5.92
C PHE A 194 -9.68 -4.41 -5.79
N LEU A 195 -10.36 -5.35 -5.10
CA LEU A 195 -9.86 -6.72 -4.92
C LEU A 195 -9.70 -7.46 -6.25
N LYS A 196 -10.67 -7.32 -7.17
CA LYS A 196 -10.56 -7.86 -8.53
C LYS A 196 -9.36 -7.28 -9.28
N LEU A 197 -9.13 -5.96 -9.19
CA LEU A 197 -8.00 -5.31 -9.83
C LEU A 197 -6.67 -5.82 -9.26
N MET A 198 -6.53 -5.87 -7.93
CA MET A 198 -5.35 -6.39 -7.26
C MET A 198 -5.05 -7.84 -7.65
N ALA A 199 -6.07 -8.69 -7.71
CA ALA A 199 -5.90 -10.07 -8.14
C ALA A 199 -5.36 -10.17 -9.57
N ARG A 200 -5.86 -9.32 -10.49
CA ARG A 200 -5.34 -9.23 -11.87
C ARG A 200 -3.89 -8.76 -11.91
N CYS A 201 -3.53 -7.74 -11.13
CA CYS A 201 -2.15 -7.25 -11.05
C CYS A 201 -1.19 -8.33 -10.56
N VAL A 202 -1.55 -9.08 -9.52
CA VAL A 202 -0.74 -10.19 -9.00
C VAL A 202 -0.62 -11.33 -10.02
N GLN A 203 -1.73 -11.71 -10.70
CA GLN A 203 -1.72 -12.77 -11.72
C GLN A 203 -0.86 -12.40 -12.93
N ASN A 204 -1.07 -11.23 -13.51
CA ASN A 204 -0.39 -10.80 -14.75
C ASN A 204 1.14 -10.74 -14.59
N TYR A 205 1.62 -10.44 -13.38
CA TYR A 205 3.06 -10.38 -13.11
C TYR A 205 3.71 -11.77 -13.05
N THR A 206 3.00 -12.79 -12.55
CA THR A 206 3.48 -14.18 -12.63
C THR A 206 3.65 -14.66 -14.07
N GLY A 207 2.85 -14.13 -15.00
CA GLY A 207 2.90 -14.43 -16.44
C GLY A 207 4.03 -13.72 -17.21
N ARG A 208 4.31 -12.44 -16.92
CA ARG A 208 5.40 -11.69 -17.59
C ARG A 208 6.77 -12.31 -17.33
N LYS A 209 7.15 -12.58 -16.06
CA LYS A 209 8.44 -13.22 -15.72
C LYS A 209 8.60 -14.64 -16.30
N ARG A 210 7.54 -15.42 -16.48
CA ARG A 210 7.63 -16.73 -17.14
C ARG A 210 8.04 -16.54 -18.60
N ARG A 211 7.36 -15.62 -19.31
CA ARG A 211 7.71 -15.29 -20.70
C ARG A 211 9.10 -14.66 -20.83
N ASP A 212 9.50 -13.79 -19.91
CA ASP A 212 10.81 -13.14 -19.96
C ASP A 212 11.94 -14.12 -19.62
N ARG A 213 11.77 -15.00 -18.62
CA ARG A 213 12.71 -16.10 -18.35
C ARG A 213 12.79 -17.10 -19.50
N ASP A 214 11.66 -17.48 -20.08
CA ASP A 214 11.62 -18.38 -21.23
C ASP A 214 12.30 -17.73 -22.44
N ARG A 215 12.17 -16.41 -22.62
CA ARG A 215 12.84 -15.62 -23.65
C ARG A 215 14.35 -15.52 -23.42
N GLU A 216 14.80 -15.23 -22.20
CA GLU A 216 16.21 -15.22 -21.83
C GLU A 216 16.86 -16.59 -21.97
N LYS A 217 16.16 -17.67 -21.56
CA LYS A 217 16.63 -19.04 -21.71
C LYS A 217 16.82 -19.40 -23.19
N ARG A 218 15.84 -19.07 -24.04
CA ARG A 218 15.95 -19.22 -25.50
C ARG A 218 17.08 -18.39 -26.11
N LEU A 219 17.31 -17.17 -25.62
CA LEU A 219 18.45 -16.35 -26.06
C LEU A 219 19.78 -17.00 -25.68
N ARG A 220 19.94 -17.47 -24.43
CA ARG A 220 21.15 -18.15 -23.95
C ARG A 220 21.42 -19.45 -24.70
N GLU A 221 20.38 -20.23 -25.00
CA GLU A 221 20.49 -21.45 -25.81
C GLU A 221 20.92 -21.12 -27.25
N ARG A 222 20.31 -20.11 -27.90
CA ARG A 222 20.74 -19.63 -29.23
C ARG A 222 22.18 -19.14 -29.29
N THR A 223 22.69 -18.58 -28.20
CA THR A 223 24.05 -18.05 -28.14
C THR A 223 25.09 -19.16 -27.89
N ARG A 224 24.69 -20.28 -27.29
CA ARG A 224 25.55 -21.46 -27.04
C ARG A 224 25.83 -22.32 -28.29
N PHE A 225 24.99 -22.25 -29.32
CA PHE A 225 25.14 -23.02 -30.57
C PHE A 225 25.81 -22.21 -31.70
N ARG A 226 26.41 -21.06 -31.39
CA ARG A 226 27.03 -20.16 -32.36
C ARG A 226 28.56 -20.08 -32.21
N VAL A 227 29.16 -21.06 -31.54
CA VAL A 227 30.61 -21.28 -31.42
C VAL A 227 30.99 -22.53 -32.19
#